data_AF-A0A073CGY7-F1
#
_entry.id   AF-A0A073CGY7-F1
#
_cell.length_a   1.000
_cell.length_b   1.000
_cell.length_c   1.000
_cell.angle_alpha   90.00
_cell.angle_beta   90.00
_cell.angle_gamma   90.00
#
_symmetry.space_group_name_H-M   'P 1'
#
loop_
_entity.id
_entity.type
_entity.pdbx_description
1 polymer ?
#
loop_
_entity_poly.entity_id
_entity_poly.type
_entity_poly.pdbx_seq_one_letter_code
_entity_poly.pdbx_strand_id
1 'polypeptide(L)'
;MNLFLSQNQNQFNIRPFQYRDLEAVEKLYDQADDTVLAQELEYLRRWYGLLKFLSWFPNPCQNLFNAYIAEQFGQVLGMIKVSPFNTTRSTWRIDRIFVDQLNDHSSIGSQLLRYCFETLWEARTWLLEVNVNDSSLMALYRQNGFQPLAQITYWVVEPELLQTLANSQPDLPNLLPVSNADAQLLYQLDTVSMPPLLRQVFDRHILDFKTSFVQAIVDGIKQWFSRSEQVSGYVFEPQRKAAIGYFQVQLSRDGRQPHVAELTVHPAYTWLYPELLSQMAHLAQEFGPASLKLASADYQPEREAYLEKIGAARVEHTLLMSRSVWHKLRESKSSLEGLQLSDVLPSWQPAHKPVPTHISWLGPTVKQPSPVQKSTVEGISETPELDPKNSTQKSLDLPSDPV
;
A
#
# COMPACT_ATOMS: atom_id res chain seq x y z
N MET A 1 25.06 -6.45 -48.06
CA MET A 1 24.78 -5.19 -47.31
C MET A 1 23.28 -5.11 -47.05
N ASN A 2 22.87 -5.49 -45.84
CA ASN A 2 21.92 -4.72 -45.02
C ASN A 2 21.91 -5.36 -43.63
N LEU A 3 22.19 -4.51 -42.65
CA LEU A 3 22.59 -4.80 -41.29
C LEU A 3 21.37 -5.25 -40.47
N PHE A 4 21.33 -6.52 -40.09
CA PHE A 4 20.59 -7.00 -38.92
C PHE A 4 21.56 -7.74 -38.00
N LEU A 5 22.58 -7.02 -37.53
CA LEU A 5 23.43 -7.44 -36.42
C LEU A 5 23.35 -6.35 -35.36
N SER A 6 22.38 -6.49 -34.46
CA SER A 6 22.34 -5.86 -33.12
C SER A 6 21.28 -6.60 -32.27
N GLN A 7 21.40 -7.92 -32.18
CA GLN A 7 20.76 -8.74 -31.15
C GLN A 7 21.91 -9.43 -30.40
N ASN A 8 21.88 -9.39 -29.06
CA ASN A 8 22.87 -9.95 -28.08
C ASN A 8 23.88 -8.99 -27.46
N GLN A 9 23.43 -7.96 -26.71
CA GLN A 9 24.29 -7.40 -25.63
C GLN A 9 23.61 -7.15 -24.27
N ASN A 10 22.28 -7.27 -24.12
CA ASN A 10 21.60 -7.14 -22.82
C ASN A 10 20.49 -8.19 -22.65
N GLN A 11 20.84 -9.48 -22.64
CA GLN A 11 19.87 -10.54 -22.38
C GLN A 11 19.78 -10.78 -20.86
N PHE A 12 18.81 -10.12 -20.23
CA PHE A 12 18.43 -10.38 -18.84
C PHE A 12 17.55 -11.63 -18.80
N ASN A 13 17.79 -12.51 -17.83
CA ASN A 13 16.96 -13.67 -17.59
C ASN A 13 15.95 -13.34 -16.49
N ILE A 14 14.65 -13.34 -16.81
CA ILE A 14 13.59 -13.12 -15.83
C ILE A 14 13.09 -14.47 -15.35
N ARG A 15 13.15 -14.68 -14.03
CA ARG A 15 12.71 -15.94 -13.40
C ARG A 15 11.94 -15.69 -12.10
N PRO A 16 11.15 -16.68 -11.64
CA PRO A 16 10.52 -16.60 -10.32
C PRO A 16 11.53 -16.46 -9.19
N PHE A 17 11.14 -15.75 -8.13
CA PHE A 17 11.94 -15.54 -6.93
C PHE A 17 12.28 -16.86 -6.22
N GLN A 18 13.54 -17.02 -5.82
CA GLN A 18 14.02 -18.17 -5.06
C GLN A 18 14.60 -17.71 -3.72
N TYR A 19 14.60 -18.61 -2.72
CA TYR A 19 15.14 -18.30 -1.39
C TYR A 19 16.57 -17.75 -1.40
N ARG A 20 17.42 -18.23 -2.32
CA ARG A 20 18.81 -17.79 -2.46
C ARG A 20 18.93 -16.30 -2.82
N ASP A 21 17.89 -15.73 -3.40
CA ASP A 21 17.88 -14.34 -3.85
C ASP A 21 17.54 -13.37 -2.73
N LEU A 22 17.06 -13.87 -1.58
CA LEU A 22 16.66 -13.06 -0.44
C LEU A 22 17.80 -12.14 0.02
N GLU A 23 19.01 -12.67 0.13
CA GLU A 23 20.19 -11.90 0.55
C GLU A 23 20.60 -10.85 -0.49
N ALA A 24 20.43 -11.15 -1.78
CA ALA A 24 20.74 -10.21 -2.85
C ALA A 24 19.72 -9.06 -2.88
N VAL A 25 18.44 -9.35 -2.66
CA VAL A 25 17.37 -8.35 -2.57
C VAL A 25 17.52 -7.49 -1.31
N GLU A 26 17.91 -8.09 -0.17
CA GLU A 26 18.20 -7.37 1.07
C GLU A 26 19.38 -6.40 0.91
N LYS A 27 20.45 -6.81 0.20
CA LYS A 27 21.58 -5.90 -0.12
C LYS A 27 21.21 -4.73 -1.02
N LEU A 28 20.30 -4.94 -1.97
CA LEU A 28 19.74 -3.85 -2.78
C LEU A 28 18.90 -2.88 -1.93
N TYR A 29 18.49 -3.31 -0.73
CA TYR A 29 17.57 -2.61 0.13
C TYR A 29 18.21 -1.91 1.34
N ASP A 30 19.31 -2.42 1.89
CA ASP A 30 20.11 -1.73 2.91
C ASP A 30 20.59 -0.33 2.45
N GLN A 31 20.55 -0.09 1.13
CA GLN A 31 20.85 1.20 0.52
C GLN A 31 19.64 2.15 0.42
N ALA A 32 18.42 1.65 0.65
CA ALA A 32 17.14 2.35 0.44
C ALA A 32 16.37 2.69 1.74
N ASP A 33 16.90 2.32 2.92
CA ASP A 33 16.45 2.74 4.27
C ASP A 33 14.94 2.64 4.53
N ASP A 34 14.31 1.53 4.13
CA ASP A 34 12.91 1.26 4.42
C ASP A 34 12.82 0.15 5.49
N THR A 35 11.98 0.33 6.51
CA THR A 35 11.94 -0.56 7.69
C THR A 35 10.89 -1.64 7.55
N VAL A 36 9.95 -1.48 6.60
CA VAL A 36 8.79 -2.36 6.50
C VAL A 36 9.05 -3.55 5.60
N LEU A 37 9.89 -3.41 4.56
CA LEU A 37 10.34 -4.60 3.82
C LEU A 37 11.37 -5.38 4.60
N ALA A 38 12.14 -4.78 5.49
CA ALA A 38 12.97 -5.55 6.42
C ALA A 38 12.10 -6.54 7.22
N GLN A 39 10.93 -6.10 7.70
CA GLN A 39 9.97 -6.98 8.38
C GLN A 39 9.32 -8.02 7.45
N GLU A 40 8.96 -7.65 6.20
CA GLU A 40 8.46 -8.62 5.22
C GLU A 40 9.53 -9.67 4.85
N LEU A 41 10.78 -9.25 4.69
CA LEU A 41 11.93 -10.10 4.35
C LEU A 41 12.29 -11.01 5.52
N GLU A 42 12.22 -10.54 6.77
CA GLU A 42 12.36 -11.38 7.97
C GLU A 42 11.24 -12.44 8.05
N TYR A 43 10.00 -12.05 7.73
CA TYR A 43 8.88 -12.98 7.67
C TYR A 43 9.11 -14.07 6.60
N LEU A 44 9.53 -13.65 5.40
CA LEU A 44 9.88 -14.57 4.32
C LEU A 44 11.03 -15.47 4.74
N ARG A 45 12.10 -14.94 5.34
CA ARG A 45 13.23 -15.73 5.83
C ARG A 45 12.78 -16.86 6.75
N ARG A 46 11.85 -16.57 7.65
CA ARG A 46 11.37 -17.53 8.65
C ARG A 46 10.37 -18.55 8.09
N TRP A 47 9.54 -18.16 7.13
CA TRP A 47 8.39 -18.98 6.69
C TRP A 47 8.43 -19.40 5.22
N TYR A 48 9.45 -19.02 4.44
CA TYR A 48 9.53 -19.31 3.01
C TYR A 48 9.36 -20.79 2.71
N GLY A 49 9.99 -21.69 3.50
CA GLY A 49 9.87 -23.13 3.30
C GLY A 49 8.42 -23.63 3.44
N LEU A 50 7.70 -23.15 4.46
CA LEU A 50 6.30 -23.53 4.69
C LEU A 50 5.37 -22.89 3.65
N LEU A 51 5.58 -21.62 3.32
CA LEU A 51 4.80 -20.90 2.30
C LEU A 51 4.98 -21.55 0.92
N LYS A 52 6.21 -21.94 0.57
CA LYS A 52 6.51 -22.64 -0.69
C LYS A 52 5.88 -24.03 -0.72
N PHE A 53 5.92 -24.77 0.39
CA PHE A 53 5.23 -26.05 0.48
C PHE A 53 3.70 -25.89 0.32
N LEU A 54 3.10 -24.89 0.97
CA LEU A 54 1.67 -24.59 0.83
C LEU A 54 1.29 -24.10 -0.57
N SER A 55 2.22 -23.47 -1.29
CA SER A 55 2.03 -23.08 -2.70
C SER A 55 2.00 -24.28 -3.66
N TRP A 56 2.40 -25.47 -3.23
CA TRP A 56 2.31 -26.66 -4.07
C TRP A 56 0.91 -27.28 -4.13
N PHE A 57 0.03 -26.91 -3.20
CA PHE A 57 -1.37 -27.36 -3.20
C PHE A 57 -2.26 -26.32 -3.91
N PRO A 58 -3.33 -26.75 -4.62
CA PRO A 58 -4.33 -25.86 -5.21
C PRO A 58 -5.08 -25.09 -4.13
N ASN A 59 -4.45 -24.02 -3.65
CA ASN A 59 -4.86 -23.23 -2.49
C ASN A 59 -4.63 -21.74 -2.81
N PRO A 60 -5.38 -20.77 -2.25
CA PRO A 60 -5.11 -19.33 -2.43
C PRO A 60 -3.66 -18.92 -2.12
N CYS A 61 -2.93 -19.74 -1.36
CA CYS A 61 -1.50 -19.55 -1.10
C CYS A 61 -0.59 -19.61 -2.34
N GLN A 62 -1.04 -20.19 -3.46
CA GLN A 62 -0.27 -20.26 -4.71
C GLN A 62 0.16 -18.88 -5.22
N ASN A 63 -0.70 -17.87 -5.02
CA ASN A 63 -0.52 -16.54 -5.57
C ASN A 63 -0.10 -15.51 -4.50
N LEU A 64 0.13 -15.95 -3.26
CA LEU A 64 0.58 -15.05 -2.18
C LEU A 64 1.96 -14.47 -2.44
N PHE A 65 2.75 -15.09 -3.33
CA PHE A 65 4.11 -14.67 -3.61
C PHE A 65 4.46 -14.79 -5.09
N ASN A 66 3.81 -13.98 -5.93
CA ASN A 66 4.21 -13.80 -7.32
C ASN A 66 5.28 -12.72 -7.40
N ALA A 67 6.53 -13.12 -7.18
CA ALA A 67 7.69 -12.26 -7.34
C ALA A 67 8.60 -12.79 -8.45
N TYR A 68 9.08 -11.88 -9.29
CA TYR A 68 9.99 -12.16 -10.39
C TYR A 68 11.25 -11.34 -10.26
N ILE A 69 12.36 -11.92 -10.68
CA ILE A 69 13.70 -11.34 -10.58
C ILE A 69 14.29 -11.24 -11.96
N ALA A 70 14.91 -10.10 -12.26
CA ALA A 70 15.79 -9.92 -13.41
C ALA A 70 17.22 -10.25 -12.99
N GLU A 71 17.82 -11.24 -13.63
CA GLU A 71 19.20 -11.68 -13.38
C GLU A 71 20.06 -11.51 -14.63
N GLN A 72 21.30 -11.02 -14.47
CA GLN A 72 22.33 -11.04 -15.50
C GLN A 72 23.63 -11.56 -14.90
N PHE A 73 24.28 -12.52 -15.56
CA PHE A 73 25.57 -13.08 -15.12
C PHE A 73 25.62 -13.54 -13.64
N GLY A 74 24.51 -14.05 -13.08
CA GLY A 74 24.45 -14.47 -11.68
C GLY A 74 24.14 -13.37 -10.68
N GLN A 75 23.98 -12.12 -11.13
CA GLN A 75 23.67 -10.96 -10.29
C GLN A 75 22.21 -10.54 -10.45
N VAL A 76 21.55 -10.26 -9.32
CA VAL A 76 20.19 -9.76 -9.28
C VAL A 76 20.20 -8.27 -9.58
N LEU A 77 19.52 -7.87 -10.65
CA LEU A 77 19.46 -6.48 -11.10
C LEU A 77 18.12 -5.80 -10.81
N GLY A 78 17.09 -6.59 -10.52
CA GLY A 78 15.79 -6.05 -10.18
C GLY A 78 14.80 -7.13 -9.76
N MET A 79 13.73 -6.69 -9.13
CA MET A 79 12.65 -7.53 -8.64
C MET A 79 11.30 -6.82 -8.86
N ILE A 80 10.28 -7.57 -9.22
CA ILE A 80 8.90 -7.11 -9.23
C ILE A 80 8.03 -8.07 -8.42
N LYS A 81 7.18 -7.51 -7.55
CA LYS A 81 6.20 -8.25 -6.76
C LYS A 81 4.80 -7.84 -7.22
N VAL A 82 3.99 -8.84 -7.55
CA VAL A 82 2.62 -8.65 -8.02
C VAL A 82 1.66 -9.55 -7.24
N SER A 83 0.41 -9.15 -7.11
CA SER A 83 -0.62 -9.94 -6.45
C SER A 83 -1.96 -9.81 -7.16
N PRO A 84 -2.83 -10.84 -7.13
CA PRO A 84 -4.22 -10.67 -7.57
C PRO A 84 -4.92 -9.65 -6.66
N PHE A 85 -5.69 -8.75 -7.27
CA PHE A 85 -6.48 -7.74 -6.58
C PHE A 85 -7.92 -8.20 -6.31
N ASN A 86 -8.44 -9.11 -7.12
CA ASN A 86 -9.76 -9.70 -6.95
C ASN A 86 -9.72 -11.23 -7.02
N THR A 87 -10.77 -11.88 -6.53
CA THR A 87 -10.91 -13.33 -6.43
C THR A 87 -10.96 -13.99 -7.81
N THR A 88 -11.53 -13.30 -8.80
CA THR A 88 -11.56 -13.75 -10.20
C THR A 88 -10.22 -13.63 -10.91
N ARG A 89 -9.23 -12.95 -10.30
CA ARG A 89 -7.89 -12.69 -10.84
C ARG A 89 -7.88 -11.96 -12.19
N SER A 90 -8.96 -11.24 -12.51
CA SER A 90 -9.01 -10.39 -13.69
C SER A 90 -8.25 -9.08 -13.48
N THR A 91 -8.12 -8.63 -12.23
CA THR A 91 -7.36 -7.44 -11.87
C THR A 91 -6.18 -7.82 -10.99
N TRP A 92 -5.00 -7.34 -11.35
CA TRP A 92 -3.74 -7.58 -10.65
C TRP A 92 -3.12 -6.27 -10.20
N ARG A 93 -2.40 -6.30 -9.09
CA ARG A 93 -1.69 -5.16 -8.54
C ARG A 93 -0.20 -5.39 -8.61
N ILE A 94 0.54 -4.36 -9.02
CA ILE A 94 1.99 -4.29 -8.79
C ILE A 94 2.16 -3.76 -7.38
N ASP A 95 2.59 -4.63 -6.48
CA ASP A 95 2.84 -4.24 -5.10
C ASP A 95 4.12 -3.40 -5.04
N ARG A 96 5.19 -3.87 -5.70
CA ARG A 96 6.51 -3.20 -5.69
C ARG A 96 7.34 -3.54 -6.93
N ILE A 97 8.20 -2.61 -7.30
CA ILE A 97 9.27 -2.82 -8.28
C ILE A 97 10.58 -2.24 -7.73
N PHE A 98 11.64 -3.01 -7.89
CA PHE A 98 13.00 -2.66 -7.51
C PHE A 98 13.90 -2.87 -8.71
N VAL A 99 14.77 -1.91 -8.94
CA VAL A 99 15.85 -2.06 -9.91
C VAL A 99 17.10 -1.48 -9.24
N ASP A 100 18.23 -2.12 -9.50
CA ASP A 100 19.54 -1.66 -9.04
C ASP A 100 19.87 -0.28 -9.63
N GLN A 101 20.26 0.65 -8.76
CA GLN A 101 20.54 2.07 -9.08
C GLN A 101 21.69 2.27 -10.05
N LEU A 102 22.61 1.30 -10.10
CA LEU A 102 23.76 1.34 -11.01
C LEU A 102 23.38 1.02 -12.46
N ASN A 103 22.21 0.41 -12.67
CA ASN A 103 21.75 -0.03 -13.97
C ASN A 103 20.59 0.84 -14.47
N ASP A 104 20.29 0.75 -15.77
CA ASP A 104 19.20 1.51 -16.38
C ASP A 104 17.83 1.04 -15.82
N HIS A 105 17.39 1.75 -14.77
CA HIS A 105 16.11 1.59 -14.08
C HIS A 105 14.94 1.45 -15.05
N SER A 106 14.96 2.23 -16.13
CA SER A 106 13.85 2.31 -17.08
C SER A 106 13.75 1.05 -17.93
N SER A 107 14.86 0.52 -18.42
CA SER A 107 14.85 -0.65 -19.30
C SER A 107 14.58 -1.95 -18.56
N ILE A 108 15.24 -2.19 -17.41
CA ILE A 108 15.02 -3.39 -16.60
C ILE A 108 13.59 -3.39 -16.04
N GLY A 109 13.13 -2.25 -15.50
CA GLY A 109 11.78 -2.11 -14.99
C GLY A 109 10.72 -2.37 -16.06
N SER A 110 10.92 -1.86 -17.27
CA SER A 110 9.99 -2.08 -18.39
C SER A 110 9.95 -3.54 -18.81
N GLN A 111 11.09 -4.23 -18.80
CA GLN A 111 11.14 -5.66 -19.13
C GLN A 111 10.46 -6.53 -18.06
N LEU A 112 10.66 -6.23 -16.77
CA LEU A 112 9.96 -6.89 -15.67
C LEU A 112 8.44 -6.73 -15.79
N LEU A 113 7.98 -5.50 -16.03
CA LEU A 113 6.56 -5.21 -16.25
C LEU A 113 6.01 -6.00 -17.45
N ARG A 114 6.72 -5.95 -18.58
CA ARG A 114 6.33 -6.67 -19.79
C ARG A 114 6.26 -8.18 -19.58
N TYR A 115 7.22 -8.76 -18.86
CA TYR A 115 7.21 -10.18 -18.52
C TYR A 115 5.97 -10.55 -17.70
N CYS A 116 5.59 -9.74 -16.71
CA CYS A 116 4.37 -9.95 -15.94
C CYS A 116 3.12 -9.87 -16.83
N PHE A 117 3.04 -8.89 -17.73
CA PHE A 117 1.92 -8.75 -18.66
C PHE A 117 1.82 -9.93 -19.63
N GLU A 118 2.91 -10.58 -19.99
CA GLU A 118 2.92 -11.72 -20.92
C GLU A 118 2.68 -13.06 -20.20
N THR A 119 3.16 -13.19 -18.96
CA THR A 119 3.10 -14.45 -18.19
C THR A 119 1.75 -14.65 -17.49
N LEU A 120 1.15 -13.58 -16.98
CA LEU A 120 -0.10 -13.64 -16.20
C LEU A 120 -1.32 -13.39 -17.11
N TRP A 121 -1.63 -14.38 -17.93
CA TRP A 121 -2.72 -14.38 -18.92
C TRP A 121 -4.13 -14.15 -18.36
N GLU A 122 -4.33 -14.39 -17.06
CA GLU A 122 -5.58 -14.11 -16.33
C GLU A 122 -5.80 -12.60 -16.14
N ALA A 123 -4.71 -11.82 -16.09
CA ALA A 123 -4.71 -10.40 -15.79
C ALA A 123 -5.21 -9.57 -16.99
N ARG A 124 -6.42 -9.05 -16.89
CA ARG A 124 -7.00 -8.10 -17.86
C ARG A 124 -6.66 -6.66 -17.52
N THR A 125 -6.55 -6.37 -16.23
CA THR A 125 -6.31 -5.03 -15.70
C THR A 125 -5.17 -5.08 -14.70
N TRP A 126 -4.28 -4.10 -14.80
CA TRP A 126 -3.16 -3.89 -13.89
C TRP A 126 -3.37 -2.60 -13.11
N LEU A 127 -3.15 -2.66 -11.81
CA LEU A 127 -3.22 -1.57 -10.86
C LEU A 127 -1.86 -1.35 -10.24
N LEU A 128 -1.57 -0.10 -9.90
CA LEU A 128 -0.42 0.24 -9.07
C LEU A 128 -0.67 1.53 -8.34
N GLU A 129 0.10 1.70 -7.28
CA GLU A 129 0.15 2.95 -6.53
C GLU A 129 1.59 3.45 -6.51
N VAL A 130 1.77 4.73 -6.82
CA VAL A 130 3.10 5.36 -6.88
C VAL A 130 3.08 6.68 -6.12
N ASN A 131 4.10 6.90 -5.29
CA ASN A 131 4.26 8.17 -4.60
C ASN A 131 4.48 9.30 -5.61
N VAL A 132 3.80 10.42 -5.41
CA VAL A 132 3.87 11.57 -6.35
C VAL A 132 5.27 12.20 -6.38
N ASN A 133 6.08 12.00 -5.33
CA ASN A 133 7.47 12.46 -5.25
C ASN A 133 8.46 11.55 -6.00
N ASP A 134 8.05 10.34 -6.40
CA ASP A 134 8.92 9.42 -7.16
C ASP A 134 8.73 9.60 -8.67
N SER A 135 9.39 10.61 -9.23
CA SER A 135 9.33 10.91 -10.66
C SER A 135 9.84 9.77 -11.54
N SER A 136 10.78 8.97 -11.04
CA SER A 136 11.44 7.89 -11.80
C SER A 136 10.49 6.72 -12.00
N LEU A 137 9.85 6.24 -10.92
CA LEU A 137 8.83 5.19 -11.02
C LEU A 137 7.60 5.68 -11.77
N MET A 138 7.16 6.92 -11.55
CA MET A 138 6.07 7.50 -12.33
C MET A 138 6.36 7.52 -13.84
N ALA A 139 7.58 7.91 -14.23
CA ALA A 139 7.99 7.90 -15.63
C ALA A 139 7.99 6.48 -16.20
N LEU A 140 8.55 5.51 -15.46
CA LEU A 140 8.55 4.10 -15.85
C LEU A 140 7.13 3.57 -16.11
N TYR A 141 6.19 3.84 -15.21
CA TYR A 141 4.81 3.38 -15.36
C TYR A 141 4.09 4.08 -16.52
N ARG A 142 4.27 5.39 -16.70
CA ARG A 142 3.69 6.12 -17.84
C ARG A 142 4.22 5.62 -19.19
N GLN A 143 5.53 5.37 -19.29
CA GLN A 143 6.14 4.79 -20.50
C GLN A 143 5.58 3.39 -20.80
N ASN A 144 5.22 2.64 -19.77
CA ASN A 144 4.57 1.34 -19.88
C ASN A 144 3.03 1.44 -19.97
N GLY A 145 2.47 2.60 -20.32
CA GLY A 145 1.05 2.75 -20.66
C GLY A 145 0.09 2.78 -19.48
N PHE A 146 0.57 2.98 -18.25
CA PHE A 146 -0.31 3.23 -17.10
C PHE A 146 -0.89 4.64 -17.16
N GLN A 147 -2.18 4.75 -16.87
CA GLN A 147 -2.93 5.98 -16.82
C GLN A 147 -3.37 6.28 -15.38
N PRO A 148 -3.33 7.54 -14.92
CA PRO A 148 -3.82 7.93 -13.61
C PRO A 148 -5.33 7.69 -13.48
N LEU A 149 -5.77 7.25 -12.31
CA LEU A 149 -7.17 6.99 -11.99
C LEU A 149 -7.70 7.85 -10.85
N ALA A 150 -6.95 7.92 -9.75
CA ALA A 150 -7.33 8.65 -8.55
C ALA A 150 -6.08 9.01 -7.75
N GLN A 151 -6.18 10.05 -6.94
CA GLN A 151 -5.18 10.36 -5.93
C GLN A 151 -5.59 9.79 -4.59
N ILE A 152 -4.63 9.19 -3.89
CA ILE A 152 -4.81 8.64 -2.55
C ILE A 152 -3.96 9.44 -1.59
N THR A 153 -4.59 9.87 -0.50
CA THR A 153 -3.96 10.56 0.60
C THR A 153 -3.95 9.67 1.82
N TYR A 154 -2.78 9.47 2.41
CA TYR A 154 -2.63 8.79 3.69
C TYR A 154 -2.60 9.79 4.82
N TRP A 155 -3.49 9.56 5.77
CA TRP A 155 -3.69 10.36 6.95
C TRP A 155 -3.25 9.60 8.19
N VAL A 156 -2.71 10.33 9.15
CA VAL A 156 -2.38 9.83 10.48
C VAL A 156 -3.13 10.66 11.51
N VAL A 157 -3.91 9.97 12.32
CA VAL A 157 -4.52 10.52 13.53
C VAL A 157 -3.56 10.20 14.66
N GLU A 158 -2.94 11.24 15.22
CA GLU A 158 -2.00 11.12 16.32
C GLU A 158 -2.68 10.56 17.59
N PRO A 159 -1.95 9.87 18.49
CA PRO A 159 -2.53 9.22 19.66
C PRO A 159 -3.35 10.15 20.55
N GLU A 160 -2.92 11.41 20.72
CA GLU A 160 -3.60 12.41 21.56
C GLU A 160 -4.98 12.80 20.98
N LEU A 161 -5.03 12.97 19.65
CA LEU A 161 -6.27 13.24 18.93
C LEU A 161 -7.20 12.02 18.99
N LEU A 162 -6.63 10.83 18.82
CA LEU A 162 -7.38 9.57 18.90
C LEU A 162 -8.02 9.39 20.28
N GLN A 163 -7.30 9.69 21.36
CA GLN A 163 -7.86 9.69 22.73
C GLN A 163 -9.02 10.67 22.87
N THR A 164 -8.91 11.86 22.28
CA THR A 164 -9.98 12.87 22.30
C THR A 164 -11.23 12.40 21.56
N LEU A 165 -11.07 11.77 20.38
CA LEU A 165 -12.18 11.21 19.60
C LEU A 165 -12.88 10.06 20.32
N ALA A 166 -12.11 9.26 21.05
CA ALA A 166 -12.63 8.17 21.87
C ALA A 166 -13.34 8.65 23.15
N ASN A 167 -13.27 9.94 23.53
CA ASN A 167 -14.13 10.44 24.60
C ASN A 167 -15.56 10.75 24.13
N SER A 168 -15.77 10.88 22.83
CA SER A 168 -17.10 11.12 22.25
C SER A 168 -17.86 9.80 22.18
N GLN A 169 -19.14 9.76 22.57
CA GLN A 169 -19.93 8.53 22.44
C GLN A 169 -20.49 8.42 21.01
N PRO A 170 -20.13 7.38 20.22
CA PRO A 170 -20.58 7.27 18.85
C PRO A 170 -22.07 6.91 18.79
N ASP A 171 -22.84 7.64 17.99
CA ASP A 171 -24.24 7.34 17.67
C ASP A 171 -24.32 6.53 16.38
N LEU A 172 -24.09 5.22 16.52
CA LEU A 172 -24.13 4.24 15.43
C LEU A 172 -25.31 3.27 15.62
N PRO A 173 -26.54 3.69 15.27
CA PRO A 173 -27.69 2.80 15.37
C PRO A 173 -27.51 1.61 14.44
N ASN A 174 -27.71 0.38 14.96
CA ASN A 174 -27.55 -0.88 14.23
C ASN A 174 -26.14 -1.11 13.66
N LEU A 175 -25.11 -0.80 14.46
CA LEU A 175 -23.77 -1.33 14.21
C LEU A 175 -23.77 -2.86 14.38
N LEU A 176 -23.46 -3.58 13.31
CA LEU A 176 -23.45 -5.05 13.28
C LEU A 176 -22.05 -5.57 12.93
N PRO A 177 -21.65 -6.72 13.50
CA PRO A 177 -20.42 -7.39 13.10
C PRO A 177 -20.56 -7.92 11.68
N VAL A 178 -19.47 -7.88 10.92
CA VAL A 178 -19.49 -8.33 9.53
C VAL A 178 -19.45 -9.85 9.46
N SER A 179 -20.27 -10.43 8.58
CA SER A 179 -20.26 -11.86 8.25
C SER A 179 -20.30 -12.09 6.74
N ASN A 180 -20.04 -13.33 6.32
CA ASN A 180 -20.15 -13.72 4.91
C ASN A 180 -21.57 -13.57 4.33
N ALA A 181 -22.60 -13.51 5.18
CA ALA A 181 -23.98 -13.24 4.75
C ALA A 181 -24.18 -11.79 4.31
N ASP A 182 -23.36 -10.87 4.84
CA ASP A 182 -23.45 -9.44 4.59
C ASP A 182 -22.67 -9.00 3.34
N ALA A 183 -21.97 -9.94 2.68
CA ALA A 183 -21.12 -9.67 1.51
C ALA A 183 -21.84 -8.90 0.40
N GLN A 184 -23.14 -9.16 0.19
CA GLN A 184 -23.93 -8.43 -0.79
C GLN A 184 -24.17 -6.97 -0.38
N LEU A 185 -24.44 -6.72 0.90
CA LEU A 185 -24.63 -5.35 1.43
C LEU A 185 -23.34 -4.55 1.33
N LEU A 186 -22.20 -5.17 1.67
CA LEU A 186 -20.90 -4.53 1.56
C LEU A 186 -20.50 -4.26 0.12
N TYR A 187 -20.75 -5.20 -0.80
CA TYR A 187 -20.52 -4.99 -2.22
C TYR A 187 -21.34 -3.80 -2.77
N GLN A 188 -22.61 -3.67 -2.34
CA GLN A 188 -23.45 -2.53 -2.71
C GLN A 188 -22.88 -1.22 -2.15
N LEU A 189 -22.47 -1.20 -0.88
CA LEU A 189 -21.86 -0.04 -0.25
C LEU A 189 -20.57 0.39 -0.97
N ASP A 190 -19.68 -0.55 -1.29
CA ASP A 190 -18.45 -0.29 -2.06
C ASP A 190 -18.79 0.29 -3.44
N THR A 191 -19.80 -0.28 -4.11
CA THR A 191 -20.24 0.15 -5.44
C THR A 191 -20.77 1.58 -5.45
N VAL A 192 -21.57 1.97 -4.46
CA VAL A 192 -22.13 3.34 -4.39
C VAL A 192 -21.11 4.37 -3.93
N SER A 193 -20.05 3.93 -3.24
CA SER A 193 -19.01 4.80 -2.69
C SER A 193 -17.85 5.06 -3.66
N MET A 194 -17.92 4.51 -4.88
CA MET A 194 -16.87 4.61 -5.90
C MET A 194 -17.37 5.04 -7.29
N PRO A 195 -16.60 5.89 -8.00
CA PRO A 195 -16.86 6.25 -9.39
C PRO A 195 -16.98 5.02 -10.33
N PRO A 196 -17.82 5.09 -11.39
CA PRO A 196 -18.00 3.97 -12.32
C PRO A 196 -16.72 3.45 -12.97
N LEU A 197 -15.78 4.35 -13.31
CA LEU A 197 -14.51 3.96 -13.94
C LEU A 197 -13.68 3.08 -12.99
N LEU A 198 -13.54 3.49 -11.72
CA LEU A 198 -12.82 2.71 -10.71
C LEU A 198 -13.46 1.35 -10.47
N ARG A 199 -14.80 1.30 -10.41
CA ARG A 199 -15.54 0.04 -10.28
C ARG A 199 -15.20 -0.94 -11.41
N GLN A 200 -15.17 -0.45 -12.65
CA GLN A 200 -14.82 -1.28 -13.81
C GLN A 200 -13.37 -1.78 -13.74
N VAL A 201 -12.43 -0.93 -13.35
CA VAL A 201 -11.02 -1.29 -13.25
C VAL A 201 -10.81 -2.31 -12.13
N PHE A 202 -11.45 -2.12 -10.98
CA PHE A 202 -11.33 -3.01 -9.83
C PHE A 202 -11.98 -4.37 -10.07
N ASP A 203 -13.04 -4.40 -10.89
CA ASP A 203 -13.77 -5.61 -11.28
C ASP A 203 -14.12 -6.51 -10.08
N ARG A 204 -14.54 -5.86 -8.98
CA ARG A 204 -14.89 -6.53 -7.73
C ARG A 204 -16.26 -7.17 -7.84
N HIS A 205 -16.40 -8.30 -7.18
CA HIS A 205 -17.60 -9.10 -7.12
C HIS A 205 -17.96 -9.41 -5.67
N ILE A 206 -19.19 -9.88 -5.43
CA ILE A 206 -19.68 -10.23 -4.08
C ILE A 206 -18.74 -11.25 -3.38
N LEU A 207 -18.09 -12.13 -4.14
CA LEU A 207 -17.15 -13.10 -3.59
C LEU A 207 -15.92 -12.45 -2.95
N ASP A 208 -15.51 -11.25 -3.39
CA ASP A 208 -14.39 -10.50 -2.81
C ASP A 208 -14.69 -9.98 -1.40
N PHE A 209 -15.97 -9.93 -1.03
CA PHE A 209 -16.43 -9.52 0.30
C PHE A 209 -16.70 -10.74 1.20
N LYS A 210 -16.44 -11.96 0.70
CA LYS A 210 -16.53 -13.18 1.50
C LYS A 210 -15.15 -13.58 1.97
N THR A 211 -15.05 -13.96 3.24
CA THR A 211 -13.85 -14.61 3.76
C THR A 211 -13.88 -16.08 3.37
N SER A 212 -12.94 -16.52 2.55
CA SER A 212 -12.69 -17.94 2.34
C SER A 212 -12.01 -18.54 3.57
N PHE A 213 -12.40 -19.75 3.99
CA PHE A 213 -11.85 -20.43 5.17
C PHE A 213 -10.32 -20.53 5.17
N VAL A 214 -9.71 -20.64 4.00
CA VAL A 214 -8.24 -20.67 3.87
C VAL A 214 -7.63 -19.28 4.01
N GLN A 215 -8.30 -18.24 3.48
CA GLN A 215 -7.85 -16.85 3.62
C GLN A 215 -7.84 -16.45 5.10
N ALA A 216 -8.85 -16.86 5.86
CA ALA A 216 -8.89 -16.68 7.32
C ALA A 216 -7.73 -17.37 8.06
N ILE A 217 -7.22 -18.51 7.55
CA ILE A 217 -6.05 -19.19 8.14
C ILE A 217 -4.76 -18.41 7.83
N VAL A 218 -4.61 -17.92 6.60
CA VAL A 218 -3.45 -17.09 6.20
C VAL A 218 -3.44 -15.77 6.97
N ASP A 219 -4.60 -15.13 7.10
CA ASP A 219 -4.74 -13.89 7.86
C ASP A 219 -4.57 -14.14 9.35
N GLY A 220 -5.07 -15.26 9.88
CA GLY A 220 -4.81 -15.70 11.26
C GLY A 220 -3.31 -15.93 11.55
N ILE A 221 -2.55 -16.48 10.59
CA ILE A 221 -1.09 -16.61 10.71
C ILE A 221 -0.45 -15.21 10.70
N LYS A 222 -0.80 -14.34 9.74
CA LYS A 222 -0.28 -12.96 9.67
C LYS A 222 -0.61 -12.16 10.93
N GLN A 223 -1.81 -12.32 11.47
CA GLN A 223 -2.32 -11.63 12.64
C GLN A 223 -1.65 -12.14 13.94
N TRP A 224 -1.39 -13.44 14.05
CA TRP A 224 -0.62 -14.01 15.16
C TRP A 224 0.81 -13.48 15.18
N PHE A 225 1.47 -13.35 14.01
CA PHE A 225 2.83 -12.81 13.93
C PHE A 225 2.88 -11.30 14.11
N SER A 226 1.91 -10.57 13.55
CA SER A 226 1.84 -9.10 13.69
C SER A 226 1.32 -8.66 15.06
N ARG A 227 0.94 -9.61 15.93
CA ARG A 227 0.25 -9.37 17.22
C ARG A 227 -0.84 -8.32 17.08
N SER A 228 -1.56 -8.38 15.97
CA SER A 228 -2.60 -7.42 15.65
C SER A 228 -3.97 -7.99 15.94
N GLU A 229 -4.93 -7.15 16.26
CA GLU A 229 -6.33 -7.53 16.39
C GLU A 229 -7.13 -6.82 15.32
N GLN A 230 -7.81 -7.59 14.48
CA GLN A 230 -8.66 -7.03 13.46
C GLN A 230 -10.10 -7.04 13.93
N VAL A 231 -10.75 -5.88 13.85
CA VAL A 231 -12.16 -5.68 14.18
C VAL A 231 -12.83 -5.01 13.00
N SER A 232 -14.00 -5.50 12.58
CA SER A 232 -14.78 -4.87 11.53
C SER A 232 -16.26 -4.84 11.86
N GLY A 233 -16.93 -3.82 11.37
CA GLY A 233 -18.34 -3.58 11.60
C GLY A 233 -18.96 -2.79 10.45
N TYR A 234 -20.27 -2.91 10.31
CA TYR A 234 -21.03 -2.11 9.35
C TYR A 234 -22.30 -1.56 9.99
N VAL A 235 -22.73 -0.41 9.50
CA VAL A 235 -23.95 0.27 9.96
C VAL A 235 -25.07 -0.08 9.01
N PHE A 236 -26.11 -0.71 9.53
CA PHE A 236 -27.28 -1.11 8.76
C PHE A 236 -28.41 -0.11 8.88
N GLU A 237 -28.98 0.30 7.74
CA GLU A 237 -30.17 1.14 7.72
C GLU A 237 -31.43 0.30 7.45
N PRO A 238 -32.34 0.13 8.42
CA PRO A 238 -33.51 -0.74 8.26
C PRO A 238 -34.48 -0.29 7.17
N GLN A 239 -34.60 1.02 6.94
CA GLN A 239 -35.56 1.58 5.98
C GLN A 239 -35.21 1.20 4.53
N ARG A 240 -33.93 1.32 4.17
CA ARG A 240 -33.43 0.98 2.82
C ARG A 240 -32.93 -0.45 2.71
N LYS A 241 -32.81 -1.15 3.85
CA LYS A 241 -32.21 -2.49 3.95
C LYS A 241 -30.81 -2.53 3.32
N ALA A 242 -30.01 -1.49 3.59
CA ALA A 242 -28.71 -1.28 2.99
C ALA A 242 -27.65 -1.04 4.07
N ALA A 243 -26.40 -1.43 3.78
CA ALA A 243 -25.26 -0.95 4.55
C ALA A 243 -24.96 0.50 4.14
N ILE A 244 -24.86 1.39 5.12
CA ILE A 244 -24.61 2.83 4.89
C ILE A 244 -23.21 3.26 5.34
N GLY A 245 -22.54 2.44 6.15
CA GLY A 245 -21.16 2.63 6.57
C GLY A 245 -20.51 1.29 6.89
N TYR A 246 -19.21 1.22 6.72
CA TYR A 246 -18.36 0.07 7.00
C TYR A 246 -17.02 0.56 7.50
N PHE A 247 -16.49 -0.13 8.50
CA PHE A 247 -15.12 0.07 8.94
C PHE A 247 -14.44 -1.28 9.22
N GLN A 248 -13.12 -1.26 9.07
CA GLN A 248 -12.24 -2.33 9.51
C GLN A 248 -11.03 -1.66 10.13
N VAL A 249 -10.66 -2.06 11.34
CA VAL A 249 -9.47 -1.57 12.03
C VAL A 249 -8.58 -2.74 12.41
N GLN A 250 -7.29 -2.59 12.13
CA GLN A 250 -6.22 -3.49 12.53
C GLN A 250 -5.45 -2.80 13.66
N LEU A 251 -5.64 -3.30 14.86
CA LEU A 251 -5.10 -2.77 16.10
C LEU A 251 -3.78 -3.47 16.41
N SER A 252 -2.76 -2.75 16.88
CA SER A 252 -1.45 -3.32 17.20
C SER A 252 -1.34 -3.46 18.72
N ARG A 253 -1.08 -4.68 19.22
CA ARG A 253 -0.98 -4.92 20.67
C ARG A 253 0.30 -4.39 21.30
N ASP A 254 1.38 -4.33 20.51
CA ASP A 254 2.72 -4.00 21.01
C ASP A 254 3.04 -2.50 20.89
N GLY A 255 2.15 -1.68 20.30
CA GLY A 255 2.35 -0.23 20.07
C GLY A 255 3.50 0.13 19.11
N ARG A 256 4.25 -0.87 18.61
CA ARG A 256 5.38 -0.70 17.69
C ARG A 256 4.95 -0.25 16.30
N GLN A 257 3.74 -0.62 15.90
CA GLN A 257 3.17 -0.25 14.62
C GLN A 257 1.90 0.59 14.85
N PRO A 258 1.65 1.57 13.97
CA PRO A 258 0.39 2.31 14.00
C PRO A 258 -0.78 1.39 13.70
N HIS A 259 -1.94 1.70 14.26
CA HIS A 259 -3.20 1.08 13.86
C HIS A 259 -3.50 1.42 12.40
N VAL A 260 -4.14 0.50 11.69
CA VAL A 260 -4.48 0.66 10.27
C VAL A 260 -5.99 0.52 10.12
N ALA A 261 -6.65 1.53 9.58
CA ALA A 261 -8.08 1.51 9.36
C ALA A 261 -8.47 1.68 7.90
N GLU A 262 -9.55 0.99 7.55
CA GLU A 262 -10.31 1.16 6.34
C GLU A 262 -11.71 1.64 6.70
N LEU A 263 -12.22 2.53 5.87
CA LEU A 263 -13.49 3.19 6.09
C LEU A 263 -14.17 3.33 4.74
N THR A 264 -15.45 2.97 4.68
CA THR A 264 -16.31 3.18 3.51
C THR A 264 -17.64 3.69 4.00
N VAL A 265 -18.06 4.84 3.49
CA VAL A 265 -19.31 5.50 3.88
C VAL A 265 -20.09 5.81 2.63
N HIS A 266 -21.39 5.53 2.65
CA HIS A 266 -22.27 5.85 1.55
C HIS A 266 -22.29 7.39 1.36
N PRO A 267 -22.15 7.92 0.13
CA PRO A 267 -22.10 9.36 -0.12
C PRO A 267 -23.31 10.20 0.38
N ALA A 268 -24.43 9.56 0.71
CA ALA A 268 -25.62 10.24 1.25
C ALA A 268 -25.62 10.32 2.79
N TYR A 269 -24.66 9.66 3.44
CA TYR A 269 -24.57 9.48 4.90
C TYR A 269 -23.21 9.94 5.42
N THR A 270 -22.65 11.01 4.85
CA THR A 270 -21.31 11.53 5.20
C THR A 270 -21.19 11.98 6.66
N TRP A 271 -22.32 12.20 7.34
CA TRP A 271 -22.38 12.41 8.79
C TRP A 271 -21.84 11.21 9.60
N LEU A 272 -21.71 10.02 9.02
CA LEU A 272 -21.14 8.84 9.67
C LEU A 272 -19.62 8.89 9.87
N TYR A 273 -18.90 9.75 9.14
CA TYR A 273 -17.44 9.84 9.28
C TYR A 273 -16.99 10.10 10.73
N PRO A 274 -17.51 11.11 11.46
CA PRO A 274 -17.18 11.31 12.87
C PRO A 274 -17.53 10.12 13.74
N GLU A 275 -18.72 9.54 13.56
CA GLU A 275 -19.21 8.45 14.41
C GLU A 275 -18.37 7.18 14.25
N LEU A 276 -18.02 6.82 13.00
CA LEU A 276 -17.18 5.66 12.72
C LEU A 276 -15.72 5.88 13.17
N LEU A 277 -15.18 7.08 13.02
CA LEU A 277 -13.84 7.40 13.52
C LEU A 277 -13.79 7.39 15.05
N SER A 278 -14.82 7.90 15.72
CA SER A 278 -14.94 7.80 17.18
C SER A 278 -15.04 6.33 17.63
N GLN A 279 -15.84 5.51 16.95
CA GLN A 279 -15.93 4.07 17.24
C GLN A 279 -14.58 3.35 17.07
N MET A 280 -13.82 3.65 16.01
CA MET A 280 -12.48 3.09 15.83
C MET A 280 -11.50 3.57 16.91
N ALA A 281 -11.64 4.83 17.34
CA ALA A 281 -10.84 5.38 18.42
C ALA A 281 -11.15 4.71 19.77
N HIS A 282 -12.43 4.41 20.06
CA HIS A 282 -12.85 3.60 21.22
C HIS A 282 -12.19 2.24 21.21
N LEU A 283 -12.27 1.53 20.09
CA LEU A 283 -11.64 0.22 19.94
C LEU A 283 -10.11 0.30 20.13
N ALA A 284 -9.49 1.38 19.66
CA ALA A 284 -8.06 1.60 19.81
C ALA A 284 -7.62 1.90 21.25
N GLN A 285 -8.48 2.47 22.12
CA GLN A 285 -8.10 2.76 23.52
C GLN A 285 -7.77 1.50 24.33
N GLU A 286 -8.34 0.34 23.96
CA GLU A 286 -8.03 -0.94 24.60
C GLU A 286 -6.59 -1.40 24.30
N PHE A 287 -5.97 -0.81 23.27
CA PHE A 287 -4.62 -1.07 22.82
C PHE A 287 -3.76 0.17 23.15
N GLY A 288 -2.46 0.00 23.36
CA GLY A 288 -1.59 1.09 23.83
C GLY A 288 -1.62 2.35 22.93
N PRO A 289 -1.01 3.48 23.36
CA PRO A 289 -1.04 4.73 22.63
C PRO A 289 -0.30 4.60 21.28
N ALA A 290 -1.05 4.31 20.22
CA ALA A 290 -0.57 4.20 18.85
C ALA A 290 -1.42 5.07 17.92
N SER A 291 -0.79 5.64 16.90
CA SER A 291 -1.48 6.46 15.91
C SER A 291 -2.36 5.61 14.99
N LEU A 292 -3.45 6.17 14.47
CA LEU A 292 -4.31 5.51 13.49
C LEU A 292 -4.01 6.02 12.07
N LYS A 293 -3.63 5.11 11.17
CA LYS A 293 -3.44 5.35 9.74
C LYS A 293 -4.71 5.04 8.97
N LEU A 294 -5.09 5.91 8.06
CA LEU A 294 -6.18 5.66 7.12
C LEU A 294 -5.91 6.30 5.76
N ALA A 295 -6.53 5.73 4.72
CA ALA A 295 -6.48 6.26 3.37
C ALA A 295 -7.77 7.02 3.03
N SER A 296 -7.62 8.11 2.28
CA SER A 296 -8.71 8.83 1.65
C SER A 296 -8.41 9.02 0.17
N ALA A 297 -9.41 8.83 -0.68
CA ALA A 297 -9.28 9.10 -2.10
C ALA A 297 -9.88 10.47 -2.45
N ASP A 298 -9.39 11.09 -3.52
CA ASP A 298 -9.86 12.38 -4.04
C ASP A 298 -11.36 12.43 -4.36
N TYR A 299 -11.96 11.32 -4.76
CA TYR A 299 -13.41 11.20 -5.00
C TYR A 299 -14.26 11.07 -3.73
N GLN A 300 -13.67 11.20 -2.54
CA GLN A 300 -14.35 11.22 -1.24
C GLN A 300 -14.00 12.50 -0.47
N PRO A 301 -14.37 13.69 -0.99
CA PRO A 301 -13.93 14.97 -0.45
C PRO A 301 -14.44 15.22 0.98
N GLU A 302 -15.60 14.68 1.36
CA GLU A 302 -16.13 14.85 2.71
C GLU A 302 -15.30 14.12 3.77
N ARG A 303 -14.64 13.03 3.39
CA ARG A 303 -13.69 12.34 4.27
C ARG A 303 -12.44 13.17 4.49
N GLU A 304 -11.85 13.69 3.42
CA GLU A 304 -10.65 14.56 3.52
C GLU A 304 -10.98 15.82 4.33
N ALA A 305 -12.09 16.48 4.04
CA ALA A 305 -12.54 17.65 4.78
C ALA A 305 -12.75 17.36 6.27
N TYR A 306 -13.29 16.19 6.62
CA TYR A 306 -13.44 15.78 8.01
C TYR A 306 -12.08 15.54 8.69
N LEU A 307 -11.15 14.86 8.00
CA LEU A 307 -9.81 14.57 8.53
C LEU A 307 -8.98 15.84 8.74
N GLU A 308 -9.07 16.79 7.81
CA GLU A 308 -8.47 18.11 7.97
C GLU A 308 -9.09 18.86 9.14
N LYS A 309 -10.43 18.83 9.27
CA LYS A 309 -11.15 19.51 10.36
C LYS A 309 -10.74 19.03 11.75
N ILE A 310 -10.51 17.73 11.92
CA ILE A 310 -10.07 17.17 13.21
C ILE A 310 -8.56 17.35 13.46
N GLY A 311 -7.80 17.84 12.48
CA GLY A 311 -6.35 18.05 12.60
C GLY A 311 -5.52 16.79 12.36
N ALA A 312 -6.02 15.82 11.57
CA ALA A 312 -5.21 14.67 11.16
C ALA A 312 -4.04 15.12 10.26
N ALA A 313 -2.89 14.47 10.41
CA ALA A 313 -1.69 14.79 9.64
C ALA A 313 -1.69 14.07 8.28
N ARG A 314 -1.42 14.81 7.20
CA ARG A 314 -1.18 14.23 5.87
C ARG A 314 0.25 13.70 5.81
N VAL A 315 0.41 12.39 5.65
CA VAL A 315 1.74 11.74 5.68
C VAL A 315 2.24 11.40 4.28
N GLU A 316 1.36 10.92 3.42
CA GLU A 316 1.77 10.49 2.08
C GLU A 316 0.69 10.79 1.06
N HIS A 317 1.11 11.05 -0.17
CA HIS A 317 0.23 11.28 -1.30
C HIS A 317 0.71 10.47 -2.49
N THR A 318 -0.19 9.64 -3.01
CA THR A 318 0.11 8.68 -4.05
C THR A 318 -0.91 8.79 -5.19
N LEU A 319 -0.49 8.30 -6.35
CA LEU A 319 -1.30 8.25 -7.55
C LEU A 319 -1.64 6.80 -7.85
N LEU A 320 -2.93 6.48 -7.78
CA LEU A 320 -3.44 5.21 -8.26
C LEU A 320 -3.47 5.25 -9.79
N MET A 321 -2.83 4.28 -10.42
CA MET A 321 -2.77 4.17 -11.87
C MET A 321 -3.26 2.80 -12.33
N SER A 322 -3.74 2.73 -13.58
CA SER A 322 -4.12 1.47 -14.20
C SER A 322 -3.71 1.32 -15.65
N ARG A 323 -3.67 0.07 -16.09
CA ARG A 323 -3.49 -0.31 -17.48
C ARG A 323 -4.36 -1.52 -17.81
N SER A 324 -5.11 -1.46 -18.90
CA SER A 324 -5.76 -2.65 -19.48
C SER A 324 -4.79 -3.39 -20.40
N VAL A 325 -4.80 -4.72 -20.33
CA VAL A 325 -4.06 -5.61 -21.23
C VAL A 325 -5.05 -6.48 -21.99
N TRP A 326 -4.98 -6.41 -23.32
CA TRP A 326 -5.80 -7.25 -24.17
C TRP A 326 -5.07 -8.55 -24.47
N HIS A 327 -5.50 -9.64 -23.82
CA HIS A 327 -5.13 -10.98 -24.24
C HIS A 327 -6.09 -11.45 -25.33
N LYS A 328 -5.55 -11.82 -26.49
CA LYS A 328 -6.34 -12.53 -27.49
C LYS A 328 -6.73 -13.87 -26.89
N LEU A 329 -7.97 -13.98 -26.40
CA LEU A 329 -8.57 -15.23 -25.94
C LEU A 329 -8.38 -16.27 -27.04
N ARG A 330 -7.41 -17.17 -26.82
CA ARG A 330 -7.34 -18.39 -27.62
C ARG A 330 -8.46 -19.24 -27.04
N GLU A 331 -9.58 -19.31 -27.74
CA GLU A 331 -10.68 -20.23 -27.43
C GLU A 331 -10.13 -21.67 -27.51
N SER A 332 -9.44 -22.12 -26.46
CA SER A 332 -9.21 -23.54 -26.28
C SER A 332 -10.56 -24.12 -25.90
N LYS A 333 -11.19 -24.81 -26.85
CA LYS A 333 -12.36 -25.66 -26.59
C LYS A 333 -12.00 -26.66 -25.49
N SER A 334 -12.24 -26.28 -24.23
CA SER A 334 -12.01 -27.15 -23.08
C SER A 334 -13.16 -28.14 -23.01
N SER A 335 -12.89 -29.33 -23.54
CA SER A 335 -13.66 -30.57 -23.45
C SER A 335 -13.79 -31.10 -22.00
N LEU A 336 -14.28 -30.27 -21.07
CA LEU A 336 -14.45 -30.64 -19.66
C LEU A 336 -15.77 -30.11 -19.05
N GLU A 337 -16.82 -29.90 -19.85
CA GLU A 337 -18.19 -29.65 -19.38
C GLU A 337 -18.88 -30.92 -18.81
N GLY A 338 -18.15 -32.02 -18.60
CA GLY A 338 -18.72 -33.34 -18.30
C GLY A 338 -18.49 -33.89 -16.88
N LEU A 339 -17.76 -33.23 -15.98
CA LEU A 339 -17.49 -33.79 -14.65
C LEU A 339 -18.17 -32.98 -13.55
N GLN A 340 -19.43 -33.34 -13.32
CA GLN A 340 -20.19 -33.00 -12.11
C GLN A 340 -19.56 -33.72 -10.91
N LEU A 341 -18.62 -33.07 -10.22
CA LEU A 341 -18.19 -33.45 -8.87
C LEU A 341 -19.00 -32.66 -7.84
N SER A 342 -20.32 -32.82 -7.92
CA SER A 342 -21.23 -32.48 -6.84
C SER A 342 -21.57 -33.78 -6.16
N ASP A 343 -20.99 -34.04 -4.99
CA ASP A 343 -21.69 -34.57 -3.83
C ASP A 343 -20.70 -35.02 -2.75
N VAL A 344 -21.12 -34.81 -1.51
CA VAL A 344 -20.56 -35.32 -0.26
C VAL A 344 -19.37 -34.55 0.32
N LEU A 345 -19.66 -33.66 1.28
CA LEU A 345 -19.16 -33.75 2.67
C LEU A 345 -19.80 -32.63 3.54
N PRO A 346 -20.73 -32.96 4.46
CA PRO A 346 -21.30 -31.99 5.38
C PRO A 346 -20.52 -31.88 6.71
N SER A 347 -20.70 -30.71 7.34
CA SER A 347 -20.66 -30.44 8.80
C SER A 347 -19.37 -30.57 9.59
N TRP A 348 -18.47 -29.57 9.50
CA TRP A 348 -17.56 -29.20 10.59
C TRP A 348 -17.72 -27.69 10.88
N GLN A 349 -18.40 -27.33 11.98
CA GLN A 349 -18.49 -25.96 12.49
C GLN A 349 -17.73 -25.85 13.82
N PRO A 350 -16.67 -25.02 13.90
CA PRO A 350 -16.17 -24.49 15.16
C PRO A 350 -16.67 -23.06 15.38
N ALA A 351 -17.12 -22.79 16.60
CA ALA A 351 -17.44 -21.46 17.10
C ALA A 351 -16.15 -20.70 17.39
N HIS A 352 -15.81 -19.70 16.58
CA HIS A 352 -15.15 -18.42 16.89
C HIS A 352 -14.93 -17.70 15.56
N LYS A 353 -15.42 -16.45 15.45
CA LYS A 353 -15.61 -15.76 14.16
C LYS A 353 -14.34 -14.96 13.78
N PRO A 354 -13.60 -15.32 12.72
CA PRO A 354 -12.57 -14.45 12.17
C PRO A 354 -13.23 -13.32 11.38
N VAL A 355 -12.63 -12.15 11.51
CA VAL A 355 -13.09 -10.87 10.95
C VAL A 355 -12.71 -10.79 9.48
N PRO A 356 -13.61 -10.34 8.59
CA PRO A 356 -13.32 -10.20 7.17
C PRO A 356 -12.27 -9.13 6.92
N THR A 357 -11.27 -9.51 6.13
CA THR A 357 -10.17 -8.70 5.58
C THR A 357 -10.55 -8.23 4.18
N HIS A 358 -10.83 -6.93 4.07
CA HIS A 358 -10.67 -6.22 2.81
C HIS A 358 -9.20 -5.84 2.61
N ILE A 359 -8.84 -5.50 1.37
CA ILE A 359 -7.50 -5.11 0.97
C ILE A 359 -7.15 -3.79 1.64
N SER A 360 -6.15 -3.84 2.52
CA SER A 360 -5.43 -2.65 2.96
C SER A 360 -4.83 -1.95 1.75
N TRP A 361 -5.40 -0.79 1.41
CA TRP A 361 -4.74 0.21 0.56
C TRP A 361 -3.39 0.58 1.12
N LEU A 362 -3.28 0.52 2.45
CA LEU A 362 -2.04 0.50 3.22
C LEU A 362 -1.27 -0.82 2.98
N GLY A 363 -0.79 -1.01 1.76
CA GLY A 363 0.49 -1.68 1.54
C GLY A 363 1.59 -0.90 2.28
N PRO A 364 2.77 -1.48 2.48
CA PRO A 364 3.71 -0.91 3.43
C PRO A 364 4.24 0.43 2.88
N THR A 365 3.78 1.53 3.49
CA THR A 365 4.11 2.91 3.13
C THR A 365 5.63 3.08 3.02
N VAL A 366 6.10 3.47 1.83
CA VAL A 366 7.48 3.85 1.55
C VAL A 366 7.73 5.18 2.29
N LYS A 367 8.56 5.17 3.32
CA LYS A 367 9.08 6.42 3.89
C LYS A 367 10.35 6.82 3.14
N GLN A 368 10.38 8.06 2.68
CA GLN A 368 11.56 8.75 2.16
C GLN A 368 12.37 9.44 3.28
N PRO A 369 13.62 9.85 3.00
CA PRO A 369 14.63 10.18 4.00
C PRO A 369 14.38 11.51 4.74
N SER A 370 14.88 11.55 5.97
CA SER A 370 14.89 12.73 6.84
C SER A 370 15.74 13.87 6.25
N PRO A 371 15.41 15.14 6.55
CA PRO A 371 16.15 16.29 6.03
C PRO A 371 17.57 16.34 6.61
N VAL A 372 18.54 16.47 5.71
CA VAL A 372 19.95 16.74 6.02
C VAL A 372 20.06 17.96 6.94
N GLN A 373 20.63 17.72 8.12
CA GLN A 373 21.11 18.76 9.02
C GLN A 373 22.14 19.61 8.27
N LYS A 374 21.89 20.92 8.18
CA LYS A 374 22.90 21.89 7.75
C LYS A 374 24.05 21.86 8.75
N SER A 375 25.16 21.26 8.35
CA SER A 375 26.44 21.43 9.01
C SER A 375 26.88 22.89 8.86
N THR A 376 27.05 23.54 10.01
CA THR A 376 27.76 24.80 10.18
C THR A 376 29.17 24.66 9.61
N VAL A 377 29.47 25.45 8.57
CA VAL A 377 30.85 25.68 8.13
C VAL A 377 31.41 26.80 8.99
N GLU A 378 32.17 26.43 10.03
CA GLU A 378 33.05 27.35 10.74
C GLU A 378 34.22 27.72 9.81
N GLY A 379 34.33 29.01 9.51
CA GLY A 379 35.42 29.59 8.74
C GLY A 379 36.70 29.59 9.55
N ILE A 380 37.71 28.89 9.02
CA ILE A 380 39.11 28.96 9.45
C ILE A 380 39.62 30.38 9.15
N SER A 381 40.00 31.10 10.21
CA SER A 381 40.73 32.36 10.13
C SER A 381 42.22 32.06 10.01
N GLU A 382 42.82 32.36 8.86
CA GLU A 382 44.27 32.55 8.73
C GLU A 382 44.53 33.97 8.20
N THR A 383 45.07 34.80 9.08
CA THR A 383 45.76 36.06 8.76
C THR A 383 47.00 35.80 7.91
N PRO A 384 47.33 36.73 7.01
CA PRO A 384 48.71 37.23 7.03
C PRO A 384 48.77 38.76 7.10
N GLU A 385 49.61 39.14 8.05
CA GLU A 385 50.28 40.40 8.33
C GLU A 385 50.82 41.10 7.06
N LEU A 386 50.60 42.41 6.95
CA LEU A 386 51.45 43.36 6.20
C LEU A 386 51.04 44.81 6.57
N ASP A 387 51.81 45.39 7.49
CA ASP A 387 51.94 46.83 7.73
C ASP A 387 52.59 47.51 6.50
N PRO A 388 52.32 48.79 6.17
CA PRO A 388 52.98 49.85 6.94
C PRO A 388 52.29 51.25 7.00
N LYS A 389 52.62 51.96 8.09
CA LYS A 389 52.99 53.41 8.20
C LYS A 389 51.93 54.53 8.16
N ASN A 390 51.91 55.25 9.29
CA ASN A 390 51.89 56.71 9.49
C ASN A 390 50.66 57.56 9.13
N SER A 391 50.05 58.14 10.16
CA SER A 391 49.75 59.61 10.28
C SER A 391 49.00 59.83 11.60
N THR A 392 49.65 60.26 12.68
CA THR A 392 49.76 61.67 13.11
C THR A 392 48.44 62.45 13.08
N GLN A 393 47.95 62.70 14.28
CA GLN A 393 46.84 63.59 14.63
C GLN A 393 46.96 64.98 13.99
N LYS A 394 45.81 65.54 13.58
CA LYS A 394 45.60 66.99 13.61
C LYS A 394 44.15 67.32 13.94
N SER A 395 44.00 68.00 15.08
CA SER A 395 42.83 68.70 15.59
C SER A 395 42.54 69.98 14.82
N LEU A 396 41.25 70.33 14.71
CA LEU A 396 40.71 71.70 14.72
C LEU A 396 39.28 71.55 15.30
N ASP A 397 38.97 72.02 16.51
CA ASP A 397 38.69 73.42 16.90
C ASP A 397 37.55 74.03 16.06
N LEU A 398 36.50 74.65 16.59
CA LEU A 398 36.32 75.33 17.87
C LEU A 398 34.79 75.50 18.16
N PRO A 399 34.40 75.86 19.41
CA PRO A 399 33.05 75.90 19.97
C PRO A 399 32.47 77.32 20.02
N SER A 400 31.25 77.45 20.55
CA SER A 400 30.86 78.49 21.53
C SER A 400 29.35 78.40 21.82
N ASP A 401 28.98 77.79 22.94
CA ASP A 401 28.28 78.37 24.12
C ASP A 401 27.55 79.73 23.98
N PRO A 402 26.83 80.21 25.02
CA PRO A 402 25.67 79.63 25.71
C PRO A 402 24.59 80.73 26.00
N VAL A 403 23.41 80.34 26.51
CA VAL A 403 22.77 80.86 27.75
C VAL A 403 21.83 79.77 28.25
#